data_AF-A0A7Y4SAS6-F1
#
_entry.id   AF-A0A7Y4SAS6-F1
#
_cell.length_a   1.000
_cell.length_b   1.000
_cell.length_c   1.000
_cell.angle_alpha   90.00
_cell.angle_beta   90.00
_cell.angle_gamma   90.00
#
_symmetry.space_group_name_H-M   'P 1'
#
loop_
_entity.id
_entity.type
_entity.pdbx_description
1 polymer ?
#
loop_
_entity_poly.entity_id
_entity_poly.type
_entity_poly.pdbx_seq_one_letter_code
_entity_poly.pdbx_strand_id
1 'polypeptide(L)'
;MNSKIVYTDVSLKGFNLEAATKVKNDALPTISKLLCNLTLHDHSGKPVSVSVDLNEFDYDKEIFMQAKATRLGEANYMIEIGVGLLAQLSLIAKSIAADKQVLRGRTKSKLLDADIRKDGREKALSDFIFHYMLTFVMWHEVAHVALGHLDWLNKNSQLNVIEEFGQEKFCEVNCVQYQTLEGDADRQASLWTSAMIDYSISSNPFLRYPILTDAFHDIGYIYGALFVFLDSVDKEISQSSRKHPKADVRLGIALSFVEEYLIKFHKDSHSTLMQQVYAGGFKALATILHAEKRPFDVSGVANFMAQNGHRIDAMKLRSLQHSVTNSLGGSFVVA
;
A
#
# COMPACT_ATOMS: atom_id res chain seq x y z
N MET A 1 -22.01 31.88 -10.58
CA MET A 1 -22.57 30.52 -10.45
C MET A 1 -21.55 29.53 -10.98
N ASN A 2 -21.25 28.51 -10.17
CA ASN A 2 -20.77 27.16 -10.49
C ASN A 2 -19.95 26.97 -11.79
N SER A 3 -18.68 26.57 -11.74
CA SER A 3 -18.36 25.19 -11.35
C SER A 3 -17.08 25.03 -10.52
N LYS A 4 -17.26 24.45 -9.32
CA LYS A 4 -16.30 23.56 -8.67
C LYS A 4 -16.27 22.22 -9.42
N ILE A 5 -15.07 21.67 -9.60
CA ILE A 5 -14.56 20.27 -9.48
C ILE A 5 -13.09 20.40 -9.96
N VAL A 6 -12.06 20.34 -9.10
CA VAL A 6 -11.45 19.20 -8.35
C VAL A 6 -10.90 18.14 -9.31
N TYR A 7 -9.71 17.64 -8.98
CA TYR A 7 -8.83 16.69 -9.69
C TYR A 7 -7.78 17.36 -10.59
N THR A 8 -6.56 17.36 -10.07
CA THR A 8 -5.33 17.40 -10.85
C THR A 8 -5.43 16.33 -11.91
N ASP A 9 -5.28 16.74 -13.17
CA ASP A 9 -5.06 15.83 -14.28
C ASP A 9 -3.93 14.87 -13.92
N VAL A 10 -4.25 13.57 -13.83
CA VAL A 10 -3.28 12.49 -13.63
C VAL A 10 -2.60 12.14 -14.96
N SER A 11 -2.84 12.92 -16.02
CA SER A 11 -2.17 12.68 -17.28
C SER A 11 -0.66 12.75 -17.09
N LEU A 12 0.03 11.73 -17.60
CA LEU A 12 1.48 11.63 -17.73
C LEU A 12 2.07 12.75 -18.64
N LYS A 13 1.28 13.79 -18.94
CA LYS A 13 1.61 14.88 -19.84
C LYS A 13 2.62 15.80 -19.18
N GLY A 14 3.89 15.45 -19.35
CA GLY A 14 5.03 16.08 -18.68
C GLY A 14 5.87 15.11 -17.84
N PHE A 15 5.42 13.87 -17.68
CA PHE A 15 6.27 12.80 -17.17
C PHE A 15 7.21 12.35 -18.28
N ASN A 16 8.47 12.77 -18.18
CA ASN A 16 9.52 12.41 -19.12
C ASN A 16 10.45 11.36 -18.49
N LEU A 17 11.25 10.71 -19.35
CA LEU A 17 12.18 9.66 -18.96
C LEU A 17 13.16 10.12 -17.86
N GLU A 18 13.54 11.40 -17.84
CA GLU A 18 14.44 11.99 -16.85
C GLU A 18 13.81 12.03 -15.45
N ALA A 19 12.56 12.49 -15.35
CA ALA A 19 11.79 12.49 -14.11
C ALA A 19 11.59 11.07 -13.58
N ALA A 20 11.29 10.12 -14.49
CA ALA A 20 11.17 8.69 -14.21
C ALA A 20 12.45 8.09 -13.61
N THR A 21 13.58 8.37 -14.26
CA THR A 21 14.90 7.87 -13.86
C THR A 21 15.34 8.42 -12.51
N LYS A 22 15.06 9.69 -12.23
CA LYS A 22 15.37 10.30 -10.93
C LYS A 22 14.59 9.63 -9.79
N VAL A 23 13.28 9.48 -9.95
CA VAL A 23 12.41 8.83 -8.94
C VAL A 23 12.84 7.38 -8.70
N LYS A 24 13.24 6.66 -9.76
CA LYS A 24 13.79 5.30 -9.65
C LYS A 24 15.04 5.26 -8.77
N ASN A 25 16.01 6.14 -9.02
CA ASN A 25 17.27 6.17 -8.27
C ASN A 25 17.05 6.49 -6.79
N ASP A 26 16.01 7.27 -6.47
CA ASP A 26 15.63 7.57 -5.08
C ASP A 26 14.90 6.38 -4.41
N ALA A 27 14.13 5.59 -5.17
CA ALA A 27 13.35 4.46 -4.67
C ALA A 27 14.18 3.18 -4.44
N LEU A 28 15.14 2.88 -5.32
CA LEU A 28 15.94 1.63 -5.29
C LEU A 28 16.60 1.35 -3.93
N PRO A 29 17.35 2.28 -3.31
CA PRO A 29 18.02 2.01 -2.04
C PRO A 29 17.04 1.66 -0.91
N THR A 30 15.85 2.27 -0.94
CA THR A 30 14.79 2.00 0.05
C THR A 30 14.23 0.61 -0.14
N ILE A 31 13.89 0.23 -1.38
CA ILE A 31 13.38 -1.10 -1.70
C ILE A 31 14.41 -2.19 -1.34
N SER A 32 15.68 -2.00 -1.71
CA SER A 32 16.75 -2.95 -1.39
C SER A 32 16.94 -3.15 0.13
N LYS A 33 16.84 -2.07 0.93
CA LYS A 33 16.93 -2.16 2.40
C LYS A 33 15.75 -2.89 3.03
N LEU A 34 14.54 -2.74 2.47
CA LEU A 34 13.35 -3.43 2.97
C LEU A 34 13.45 -4.95 2.77
N LEU A 35 14.02 -5.37 1.65
CA LEU A 35 14.08 -6.79 1.25
C LEU A 35 15.27 -7.54 1.85
N CYS A 36 16.40 -6.87 2.08
CA CYS A 36 17.66 -7.54 2.47
C CYS A 36 17.61 -8.26 3.83
N ASN A 37 16.57 -8.01 4.63
CA ASN A 37 16.42 -8.59 5.97
C ASN A 37 15.28 -9.60 6.09
N LEU A 38 14.60 -9.91 4.99
CA LEU A 38 13.53 -10.91 4.97
C LEU A 38 14.05 -12.23 4.42
N THR A 39 13.70 -13.30 5.11
CA THR A 39 13.90 -14.66 4.62
C THR A 39 12.55 -15.36 4.61
N LEU A 40 12.17 -15.89 3.46
CA LEU A 40 10.94 -16.66 3.28
C LEU A 40 11.30 -18.14 3.16
N HIS A 41 10.49 -19.01 3.76
CA HIS A 41 10.55 -20.45 3.50
C HIS A 41 9.16 -20.97 3.17
N ASP A 42 9.06 -21.87 2.19
CA ASP A 42 7.81 -22.50 1.83
C ASP A 42 7.27 -23.41 2.97
N HIS A 43 6.09 -23.97 2.76
CA HIS A 43 5.44 -24.88 3.72
C HIS A 43 6.27 -26.15 4.03
N SER A 44 7.23 -26.51 3.18
CA SER A 44 8.16 -27.62 3.38
C SER A 44 9.47 -27.21 4.06
N GLY A 45 9.64 -25.91 4.35
CA GLY A 45 10.83 -25.32 4.97
C GLY A 45 11.95 -25.01 3.97
N LYS A 46 11.72 -25.11 2.66
CA LYS A 46 12.72 -24.72 1.65
C LYS A 46 12.78 -23.20 1.52
N PRO A 47 13.98 -22.61 1.35
CA PRO A 47 14.11 -21.18 1.09
C PRO A 47 13.35 -20.76 -0.16
N VAL A 48 12.62 -19.66 -0.06
CA VAL A 48 11.93 -19.00 -1.17
C VAL A 48 12.77 -17.84 -1.66
N SER A 49 13.01 -17.79 -2.96
CA SER A 49 13.70 -16.69 -3.63
C SER A 49 12.69 -15.68 -4.14
N VAL A 50 12.81 -14.43 -3.67
CA VAL A 50 12.05 -13.28 -4.20
C VAL A 50 13.03 -12.30 -4.82
N SER A 51 12.95 -12.16 -6.14
CA SER A 51 13.63 -11.09 -6.86
C SER A 51 12.71 -9.89 -6.98
N VAL A 52 13.27 -8.69 -6.96
CA VAL A 52 12.51 -7.46 -7.17
C VAL A 52 13.15 -6.71 -8.32
N ASP A 53 12.35 -6.49 -9.36
CA ASP A 53 12.73 -5.74 -10.53
C ASP A 53 11.99 -4.41 -10.57
N LEU A 54 12.72 -3.35 -10.91
CA LEU A 54 12.11 -2.08 -11.27
C LEU A 54 12.08 -2.05 -12.78
N ASN A 55 10.95 -2.49 -13.36
CA ASN A 55 10.80 -2.67 -14.80
C ASN A 55 11.25 -1.39 -15.53
N GLU A 56 12.48 -1.45 -16.06
CA GLU A 56 13.33 -0.30 -16.38
C GLU A 56 13.45 -0.06 -17.87
N PHE A 57 13.15 -1.07 -18.69
CA PHE A 57 13.50 -1.09 -20.10
C PHE A 57 12.49 -1.90 -20.91
N ASP A 58 11.39 -1.24 -21.27
CA ASP A 58 10.61 -1.66 -22.43
C ASP A 58 10.23 -0.40 -23.22
N TYR A 59 11.24 0.20 -23.86
CA TYR A 59 11.13 1.46 -24.60
C TYR A 59 10.06 1.44 -25.71
N ASP A 60 9.68 0.24 -26.15
CA ASP A 60 8.68 -0.01 -27.19
C ASP A 60 7.30 -0.42 -26.62
N LYS A 61 7.14 -0.47 -25.29
CA LYS A 61 5.87 -0.77 -24.63
C LYS A 61 5.38 0.40 -23.78
N GLU A 62 4.08 0.39 -23.49
CA GLU A 62 3.47 1.38 -22.60
C GLU A 62 4.17 1.39 -21.25
N ILE A 63 4.39 2.58 -20.68
CA ILE A 63 5.00 2.75 -19.35
C ILE A 63 4.22 1.88 -18.36
N PHE A 64 4.89 0.89 -17.77
CA PHE A 64 4.30 0.05 -16.74
C PHE A 64 3.93 0.94 -15.53
N MET A 65 2.63 1.08 -15.26
CA MET A 65 2.08 1.93 -14.19
C MET A 65 1.66 1.12 -12.96
N GLN A 66 2.17 -0.10 -12.81
CA GLN A 66 1.62 -1.08 -11.87
C GLN A 66 2.68 -1.70 -10.97
N ALA A 67 2.21 -2.46 -9.98
CA ALA A 67 3.00 -3.45 -9.28
C ALA A 67 2.38 -4.83 -9.54
N LYS A 68 3.21 -5.86 -9.61
CA LYS A 68 2.73 -7.23 -9.73
C LYS A 68 3.71 -8.22 -9.13
N ALA A 69 3.17 -9.34 -8.65
CA ALA A 69 3.94 -10.48 -8.22
C ALA A 69 3.74 -11.65 -9.21
N THR A 70 4.85 -12.28 -9.59
CA THR A 70 4.90 -13.36 -10.57
C THR A 70 5.60 -14.57 -9.97
N ARG A 71 5.04 -15.76 -10.18
CA ARG A 71 5.68 -17.04 -9.91
C ARG A 71 6.49 -17.49 -11.12
N LEU A 72 7.81 -17.55 -10.97
CA LEU A 72 8.74 -17.99 -12.02
C LEU A 72 8.98 -19.51 -12.00
N GLY A 73 8.77 -20.15 -10.86
CA GLY A 73 8.97 -21.58 -10.66
C GLY A 73 8.61 -22.02 -9.24
N GLU A 74 8.96 -23.26 -8.89
CA GLU A 74 8.83 -23.72 -7.49
C GLU A 74 9.72 -22.84 -6.58
N ALA A 75 9.12 -22.26 -5.55
CA ALA A 75 9.79 -21.39 -4.57
C ALA A 75 10.55 -20.17 -5.16
N ASN A 76 10.24 -19.77 -6.40
CA ASN A 76 10.91 -18.68 -7.10
C ASN A 76 9.89 -17.66 -7.61
N TYR A 77 10.00 -16.42 -7.12
CA TYR A 77 9.06 -15.34 -7.40
C TYR A 77 9.79 -14.06 -7.82
N MET A 78 9.06 -13.21 -8.53
CA MET A 78 9.50 -11.90 -8.95
C MET A 78 8.43 -10.88 -8.63
N ILE A 79 8.82 -9.77 -8.03
CA ILE A 79 7.97 -8.60 -7.86
C ILE A 79 8.48 -7.54 -8.83
N GLU A 80 7.60 -7.04 -9.68
CA GLU A 80 7.90 -5.96 -10.61
C GLU A 80 7.20 -4.70 -10.15
N ILE A 81 7.93 -3.59 -9.99
CA ILE A 81 7.33 -2.26 -9.82
C ILE A 81 7.62 -1.42 -11.06
N GLY A 82 6.56 -0.90 -11.66
CA GLY A 82 6.64 0.01 -12.79
C GLY A 82 7.07 1.41 -12.39
N VAL A 83 7.94 2.00 -13.20
CA VAL A 83 8.39 3.38 -13.02
C VAL A 83 7.22 4.37 -13.11
N GLY A 84 6.15 4.05 -13.86
CA GLY A 84 4.92 4.83 -13.90
C GLY A 84 4.20 4.88 -12.55
N LEU A 85 4.17 3.77 -11.81
CA LEU A 85 3.59 3.74 -10.46
C LEU A 85 4.41 4.60 -9.50
N LEU A 86 5.74 4.46 -9.52
CA LEU A 86 6.64 5.27 -8.69
C LEU A 86 6.42 6.77 -8.91
N ALA A 87 6.24 7.16 -10.16
CA ALA A 87 5.95 8.54 -10.53
C ALA A 87 4.63 9.06 -9.97
N GLN A 88 3.56 8.28 -10.15
CA GLN A 88 2.23 8.64 -9.65
C GLN A 88 2.24 8.75 -8.13
N LEU A 89 2.86 7.79 -7.43
CA LEU A 89 3.05 7.87 -5.99
C LEU A 89 3.83 9.13 -5.57
N SER A 90 4.88 9.51 -6.31
CA SER A 90 5.63 10.75 -6.05
C SER A 90 4.77 12.00 -6.23
N LEU A 91 3.95 12.07 -7.28
CA LEU A 91 3.05 13.20 -7.53
C LEU A 91 1.95 13.32 -6.47
N ILE A 92 1.38 12.19 -6.07
CA ILE A 92 0.36 12.13 -5.02
C ILE A 92 0.97 12.53 -3.67
N ALA A 93 2.17 12.05 -3.37
CA ALA A 93 2.86 12.42 -2.14
C ALA A 93 3.09 13.94 -2.05
N LYS A 94 3.50 14.57 -3.15
CA LYS A 94 3.63 16.04 -3.24
C LYS A 94 2.29 16.74 -3.03
N SER A 95 1.23 16.22 -3.62
CA SER A 95 -0.13 16.77 -3.49
C SER A 95 -0.64 16.68 -2.04
N ILE A 96 -0.44 15.54 -1.38
CA ILE A 96 -0.76 15.33 0.03
C ILE A 96 0.07 16.29 0.90
N ALA A 97 1.37 16.42 0.64
CA ALA A 97 2.27 17.29 1.40
C ALA A 97 1.94 18.78 1.27
N ALA A 98 1.39 19.20 0.13
CA ALA A 98 0.93 20.57 -0.10
C ALA A 98 -0.36 20.91 0.66
N ASP A 99 -1.12 19.90 1.11
CA ASP A 99 -2.36 20.09 1.86
C ASP A 99 -2.12 20.49 3.32
N LYS A 100 -1.90 21.79 3.52
CA LYS A 100 -1.69 22.40 4.84
C LYS A 100 -2.93 22.36 5.75
N GLN A 101 -4.13 22.15 5.20
CA GLN A 101 -5.37 22.19 5.99
C GLN A 101 -5.68 20.85 6.65
N VAL A 102 -5.14 19.76 6.10
CA VAL A 102 -5.43 18.40 6.57
C VAL A 102 -4.20 17.70 7.11
N LEU A 103 -3.04 17.84 6.44
CA LEU A 103 -1.81 17.20 6.87
C LEU A 103 -1.20 17.95 8.07
N ARG A 104 -1.36 17.41 9.27
CA ARG A 104 -0.97 18.07 10.53
C ARG A 104 0.54 18.21 10.64
N GLY A 105 1.28 17.23 10.15
CA GLY A 105 2.73 17.28 10.03
C GLY A 105 3.20 18.54 9.33
N ARG A 106 2.43 19.08 8.38
CA ARG A 106 2.82 20.26 7.61
C ARG A 106 3.00 21.53 8.44
N THR A 107 2.33 21.60 9.60
CA THR A 107 2.48 22.69 10.57
C THR A 107 3.21 22.25 11.84
N LYS A 108 3.08 20.99 12.24
CA LYS A 108 3.52 20.51 13.55
C LYS A 108 4.81 19.68 13.58
N SER A 109 5.28 19.17 12.43
CA SER A 109 6.51 18.38 12.38
C SER A 109 7.76 19.26 12.52
N LYS A 110 8.83 18.66 13.05
CA LYS A 110 10.14 19.28 13.18
C LYS A 110 11.10 18.68 12.16
N LEU A 111 11.85 19.55 11.50
CA LEU A 111 12.99 19.17 10.68
C LEU A 111 14.24 19.28 11.54
N LEU A 112 14.96 18.18 11.68
CA LEU A 112 16.11 18.10 12.59
C LEU A 112 17.41 18.40 11.84
N ASP A 113 17.54 17.90 10.62
CA ASP A 113 18.70 18.12 9.76
C ASP A 113 18.75 19.53 9.14
N ALA A 114 19.95 20.08 8.98
CA ALA A 114 20.15 21.45 8.50
C ALA A 114 19.97 21.58 6.98
N ASP A 115 20.34 20.57 6.21
CA ASP A 115 20.18 20.57 4.76
C ASP A 115 18.72 20.33 4.38
N ILE A 116 18.02 19.47 5.12
CA ILE A 116 16.57 19.25 4.93
C ILE A 116 15.76 20.49 5.32
N ARG A 117 16.24 21.28 6.30
CA ARG A 117 15.63 22.58 6.62
C ARG A 117 15.67 23.57 5.46
N LYS A 118 16.73 23.55 4.63
CA LYS A 118 16.84 24.40 3.43
C LYS A 118 15.81 24.00 2.37
N ASP A 119 15.63 22.69 2.20
CA ASP A 119 14.67 22.09 1.29
C ASP A 119 13.20 22.29 1.71
N GLY A 120 12.98 22.50 3.00
CA GLY A 120 11.69 22.86 3.55
C GLY A 120 10.81 21.66 3.89
N ARG A 121 9.85 21.90 4.80
CA ARG A 121 9.05 20.84 5.42
C ARG A 121 8.10 20.14 4.45
N GLU A 122 7.67 20.83 3.40
CA GLU A 122 6.83 20.24 2.36
C GLU A 122 7.52 19.08 1.65
N LYS A 123 8.75 19.32 1.22
CA LYS A 123 9.56 18.35 0.49
C LYS A 123 9.86 17.14 1.38
N ALA A 124 10.30 17.40 2.62
CA ALA A 124 10.54 16.33 3.59
C ALA A 124 9.30 15.46 3.88
N LEU A 125 8.11 16.09 3.96
CA LEU A 125 6.85 15.35 4.13
C LEU A 125 6.46 14.59 2.87
N SER A 126 6.64 15.18 1.69
CA SER A 126 6.43 14.50 0.41
C SER A 126 7.30 13.25 0.30
N ASP A 127 8.58 13.34 0.64
CA ASP A 127 9.49 12.20 0.58
C ASP A 127 9.08 11.11 1.58
N PHE A 128 8.70 11.50 2.81
CA PHE A 128 8.15 10.59 3.80
C PHE A 128 6.89 9.88 3.30
N ILE A 129 5.92 10.62 2.76
CA ILE A 129 4.65 10.09 2.24
C ILE A 129 4.91 9.15 1.04
N PHE A 130 5.80 9.54 0.13
CA PHE A 130 6.18 8.72 -1.02
C PHE A 130 6.75 7.37 -0.56
N HIS A 131 7.72 7.39 0.35
CA HIS A 131 8.31 6.15 0.87
C HIS A 131 7.31 5.32 1.66
N TYR A 132 6.38 5.97 2.39
CA TYR A 132 5.32 5.26 3.10
C TYR A 132 4.40 4.49 2.13
N MET A 133 3.89 5.16 1.09
CA MET A 133 3.02 4.53 0.10
C MET A 133 3.74 3.45 -0.71
N LEU A 134 4.99 3.70 -1.10
CA LEU A 134 5.81 2.71 -1.80
C LEU A 134 6.08 1.49 -0.93
N THR A 135 6.33 1.69 0.37
CA THR A 135 6.54 0.60 1.33
C THR A 135 5.27 -0.24 1.44
N PHE A 136 4.09 0.38 1.50
CA PHE A 136 2.82 -0.34 1.49
C PHE A 136 2.64 -1.20 0.23
N VAL A 137 2.79 -0.61 -0.95
CA VAL A 137 2.66 -1.33 -2.24
C VAL A 137 3.64 -2.49 -2.31
N MET A 138 4.89 -2.29 -1.88
CA MET A 138 5.86 -3.38 -1.84
C MET A 138 5.47 -4.48 -0.87
N TRP A 139 4.97 -4.11 0.31
CA TRP A 139 4.49 -5.08 1.28
C TRP A 139 3.27 -5.86 0.80
N HIS A 140 2.42 -5.23 -0.01
CA HIS A 140 1.30 -5.87 -0.67
C HIS A 140 1.76 -6.98 -1.61
N GLU A 141 2.69 -6.68 -2.50
CA GLU A 141 3.25 -7.68 -3.43
C GLU A 141 4.01 -8.80 -2.72
N VAL A 142 4.78 -8.46 -1.68
CA VAL A 142 5.45 -9.46 -0.84
C VAL A 142 4.42 -10.31 -0.09
N ALA A 143 3.30 -9.74 0.33
CA ALA A 143 2.24 -10.48 1.00
C ALA A 143 1.60 -11.51 0.07
N HIS A 144 1.43 -11.23 -1.23
CA HIS A 144 0.97 -12.25 -2.18
C HIS A 144 1.88 -13.48 -2.26
N VAL A 145 3.20 -13.27 -2.16
CA VAL A 145 4.15 -14.38 -2.07
C VAL A 145 4.01 -15.07 -0.71
N ALA A 146 4.16 -14.31 0.38
CA ALA A 146 4.19 -14.84 1.74
C ALA A 146 2.91 -15.61 2.13
N LEU A 147 1.74 -15.16 1.65
CA LEU A 147 0.45 -15.78 1.94
C LEU A 147 0.13 -16.95 0.99
N GLY A 148 1.04 -17.29 0.06
CA GLY A 148 0.86 -18.39 -0.89
C GLY A 148 -0.20 -18.12 -1.95
N HIS A 149 -0.55 -16.85 -2.21
CA HIS A 149 -1.59 -16.48 -3.19
C HIS A 149 -1.21 -16.93 -4.60
N LEU A 150 0.06 -16.76 -4.99
CA LEU A 150 0.57 -17.18 -6.29
C LEU A 150 0.60 -18.71 -6.46
N ASP A 151 0.90 -19.45 -5.39
CA ASP A 151 0.85 -20.91 -5.42
C ASP A 151 -0.59 -21.42 -5.54
N TRP A 152 -1.52 -20.74 -4.86
CA TRP A 152 -2.95 -21.04 -4.98
C TRP A 152 -3.47 -20.76 -6.39
N LEU A 153 -3.13 -19.61 -6.98
CA LEU A 153 -3.52 -19.26 -8.35
C LEU A 153 -2.96 -20.23 -9.38
N ASN A 154 -1.70 -20.63 -9.24
CA ASN A 154 -1.08 -21.60 -10.14
C ASN A 154 -1.81 -22.94 -10.05
N LYS A 155 -2.09 -23.42 -8.82
CA LYS A 155 -2.73 -24.71 -8.58
C LYS A 155 -4.18 -24.77 -9.08
N ASN A 156 -4.94 -23.69 -8.97
CA ASN A 156 -6.39 -23.71 -9.23
C ASN A 156 -6.80 -23.08 -10.57
N SER A 157 -5.98 -22.20 -11.13
CA SER A 157 -6.33 -21.43 -12.33
C SER A 157 -5.23 -21.42 -13.39
N GLN A 158 -4.09 -22.09 -13.14
CA GLN A 158 -2.89 -22.05 -14.00
C GLN A 158 -2.33 -20.63 -14.20
N LEU A 159 -2.70 -19.70 -13.32
CA LEU A 159 -2.25 -18.31 -13.35
C LEU A 159 -1.03 -18.17 -12.45
N ASN A 160 0.03 -17.56 -12.99
CA ASN A 160 1.29 -17.34 -12.26
C ASN A 160 1.46 -15.87 -11.84
N VAL A 161 0.46 -15.02 -12.10
CA VAL A 161 0.55 -13.58 -11.94
C VAL A 161 -0.64 -13.06 -11.14
N ILE A 162 -0.37 -12.10 -10.29
CA ILE A 162 -1.36 -11.23 -9.64
C ILE A 162 -0.86 -9.79 -9.75
N GLU A 163 -1.75 -8.86 -10.13
CA GLU A 163 -1.38 -7.49 -10.50
C GLU A 163 -2.31 -6.48 -9.83
N GLU A 164 -1.73 -5.39 -9.32
CA GLU A 164 -2.44 -4.29 -8.65
C GLU A 164 -3.34 -3.48 -9.61
N PHE A 165 -3.20 -3.60 -10.94
CA PHE A 165 -4.07 -2.89 -11.92
C PHE A 165 -4.36 -3.70 -13.21
N GLY A 166 -4.96 -4.87 -13.11
CA GLY A 166 -5.18 -5.71 -14.30
C GLY A 166 -6.32 -5.27 -15.24
N GLN A 167 -6.12 -5.34 -16.57
CA GLN A 167 -7.14 -5.05 -17.60
C GLN A 167 -7.99 -6.27 -18.03
N GLU A 168 -7.59 -7.49 -17.67
CA GLU A 168 -8.30 -8.70 -18.10
C GLU A 168 -9.63 -8.91 -17.38
N LYS A 169 -10.69 -9.19 -18.15
CA LYS A 169 -12.04 -9.45 -17.64
C LYS A 169 -12.13 -10.86 -17.03
N PHE A 170 -12.43 -10.93 -15.74
CA PHE A 170 -12.74 -12.18 -15.04
C PHE A 170 -14.25 -12.44 -14.97
N CYS A 171 -14.64 -13.72 -14.81
CA CYS A 171 -16.01 -14.08 -14.42
C CYS A 171 -16.23 -13.79 -12.92
N GLU A 172 -17.49 -13.60 -12.50
CA GLU A 172 -17.82 -13.12 -11.14
C GLU A 172 -17.25 -13.98 -10.00
N VAL A 173 -17.26 -15.32 -10.15
CA VAL A 173 -16.71 -16.25 -9.14
C VAL A 173 -15.21 -16.03 -8.96
N ASN A 174 -14.49 -15.82 -10.08
CA ASN A 174 -13.07 -15.51 -10.05
C ASN A 174 -12.86 -14.13 -9.40
N CYS A 175 -13.68 -13.12 -9.71
CA CYS A 175 -13.56 -11.78 -9.11
C CYS A 175 -13.65 -11.81 -7.58
N VAL A 176 -14.59 -12.55 -6.99
CA VAL A 176 -14.72 -12.64 -5.53
C VAL A 176 -13.50 -13.30 -4.89
N GLN A 177 -12.97 -14.36 -5.51
CA GLN A 177 -11.76 -15.03 -5.03
C GLN A 177 -10.54 -14.12 -5.15
N TYR A 178 -10.38 -13.42 -6.27
CA TYR A 178 -9.32 -12.43 -6.45
C TYR A 178 -9.40 -11.31 -5.41
N GLN A 179 -10.56 -10.69 -5.23
CA GLN A 179 -10.75 -9.67 -4.20
C GLN A 179 -10.45 -10.20 -2.80
N THR A 180 -10.68 -11.49 -2.54
CA THR A 180 -10.33 -12.14 -1.27
C THR A 180 -8.81 -12.19 -1.07
N LEU A 181 -8.06 -12.57 -2.12
CA LEU A 181 -6.59 -12.57 -2.12
C LEU A 181 -6.05 -11.15 -1.93
N GLU A 182 -6.57 -10.19 -2.69
CA GLU A 182 -6.18 -8.77 -2.57
C GLU A 182 -6.45 -8.21 -1.18
N GLY A 183 -7.61 -8.52 -0.60
CA GLY A 183 -7.95 -8.08 0.76
C GLY A 183 -7.08 -8.72 1.84
N ASP A 184 -6.62 -9.97 1.65
CA ASP A 184 -5.69 -10.63 2.58
C ASP A 184 -4.25 -10.07 2.44
N ALA A 185 -3.84 -9.68 1.24
CA ALA A 185 -2.59 -8.98 0.99
C ALA A 185 -2.60 -7.56 1.60
N ASP A 186 -3.67 -6.78 1.37
CA ASP A 186 -3.88 -5.45 1.98
C ASP A 186 -3.78 -5.52 3.51
N ARG A 187 -4.39 -6.55 4.11
CA ARG A 187 -4.32 -6.83 5.56
C ARG A 187 -2.87 -6.96 6.01
N GLN A 188 -2.13 -7.89 5.39
CA GLN A 188 -0.78 -8.23 5.85
C GLN A 188 0.19 -7.06 5.61
N ALA A 189 0.03 -6.37 4.48
CA ALA A 189 0.78 -5.18 4.14
C ALA A 189 0.53 -4.03 5.10
N SER A 190 -0.72 -3.82 5.53
CA SER A 190 -1.08 -2.77 6.50
C SER A 190 -0.42 -3.01 7.86
N LEU A 191 -0.37 -4.26 8.34
CA LEU A 191 0.32 -4.60 9.58
C LEU A 191 1.83 -4.33 9.49
N TRP A 192 2.49 -4.78 8.41
CA TRP A 192 3.93 -4.56 8.21
C TRP A 192 4.29 -3.08 8.02
N THR A 193 3.48 -2.35 7.25
CA THR A 193 3.63 -0.91 7.06
C THR A 193 3.43 -0.17 8.38
N SER A 194 2.51 -0.64 9.24
CA SER A 194 2.28 -0.04 10.55
C SER A 194 3.46 -0.23 11.51
N ALA A 195 4.18 -1.35 11.44
CA ALA A 195 5.44 -1.48 12.17
C ALA A 195 6.50 -0.48 11.70
N MET A 196 6.50 -0.14 10.39
CA MET A 196 7.35 0.91 9.86
C MET A 196 6.98 2.32 10.32
N ILE A 197 5.72 2.59 10.69
CA ILE A 197 5.31 3.86 11.30
C ILE A 197 6.12 4.13 12.56
N ASP A 198 6.17 3.15 13.46
CA ASP A 198 6.80 3.35 14.77
C ASP A 198 8.30 3.49 14.61
N TYR A 199 8.91 2.70 13.71
CA TYR A 199 10.30 2.91 13.31
C TYR A 199 10.51 4.32 12.73
N SER A 200 9.67 4.77 11.82
CA SER A 200 9.80 6.08 11.15
C SER A 200 9.54 7.26 12.09
N ILE A 201 8.73 7.12 13.13
CA ILE A 201 8.49 8.18 14.10
C ILE A 201 9.61 8.24 15.15
N SER A 202 10.09 7.07 15.60
CA SER A 202 11.05 6.96 16.69
C SER A 202 12.51 7.14 16.25
N SER A 203 12.84 6.76 15.01
CA SER A 203 14.23 6.66 14.54
C SER A 203 14.61 7.60 13.39
N ASN A 204 13.65 8.36 12.83
CA ASN A 204 13.93 9.23 11.69
C ASN A 204 14.78 10.45 12.11
N PRO A 205 16.04 10.56 11.63
CA PRO A 205 16.95 11.63 12.02
C PRO A 205 16.64 12.96 11.32
N PHE A 206 15.68 12.97 10.41
CA PHE A 206 15.40 14.06 9.48
C PHE A 206 14.08 14.78 9.79
N LEU A 207 13.01 14.00 9.98
CA LEU A 207 11.65 14.45 10.20
C LEU A 207 11.12 13.81 11.50
N ARG A 208 10.72 14.65 12.46
CA ARG A 208 10.15 14.18 13.73
C ARG A 208 8.75 14.73 13.95
N TYR A 209 7.84 13.84 14.32
CA TYR A 209 6.54 14.20 14.87
C TYR A 209 6.66 14.37 16.40
N PRO A 210 6.41 15.57 16.96
CA PRO A 210 6.51 15.76 18.40
C PRO A 210 5.40 15.04 19.19
N ILE A 211 4.28 14.74 18.55
CA ILE A 211 3.09 14.14 19.16
C ILE A 211 2.61 12.99 18.27
N LEU A 212 2.41 11.80 18.87
CA LEU A 212 1.97 10.60 18.15
C LEU A 212 0.59 10.76 17.52
N THR A 213 -0.33 11.46 18.18
CA THR A 213 -1.69 11.70 17.66
C THR A 213 -1.69 12.42 16.32
N ASP A 214 -0.74 13.32 16.08
CA ASP A 214 -0.62 14.02 14.80
C ASP A 214 0.00 13.12 13.72
N ALA A 215 0.95 12.26 14.10
CA ALA A 215 1.53 11.30 13.17
C ALA A 215 0.47 10.28 12.71
N PHE A 216 -0.24 9.65 13.66
CA PHE A 216 -1.27 8.65 13.36
C PHE A 216 -2.47 9.24 12.60
N HIS A 217 -2.79 10.53 12.81
CA HIS A 217 -3.74 11.23 11.93
C HIS A 217 -3.24 11.29 10.48
N ASP A 218 -2.01 11.75 10.27
CA ASP A 218 -1.44 11.87 8.92
C ASP A 218 -1.33 10.50 8.24
N ILE A 219 -1.02 9.44 8.97
CA ILE A 219 -1.02 8.05 8.48
C ILE A 219 -2.40 7.63 7.96
N GLY A 220 -3.45 7.87 8.75
CA GLY A 220 -4.81 7.59 8.30
C GLY A 220 -5.11 8.34 7.01
N TYR A 221 -4.74 9.62 6.95
CA TYR A 221 -4.91 10.46 5.77
C TYR A 221 -4.15 9.91 4.54
N ILE A 222 -2.90 9.46 4.72
CA ILE A 222 -2.09 8.87 3.65
C ILE A 222 -2.74 7.58 3.12
N TYR A 223 -3.20 6.68 3.99
CA TYR A 223 -3.91 5.46 3.56
C TYR A 223 -5.19 5.79 2.77
N GLY A 224 -6.00 6.71 3.29
CA GLY A 224 -7.23 7.10 2.59
C GLY A 224 -6.95 7.71 1.22
N ALA A 225 -5.92 8.55 1.09
CA ALA A 225 -5.52 9.12 -0.19
C ALA A 225 -4.95 8.06 -1.15
N LEU A 226 -4.13 7.14 -0.64
CA LEU A 226 -3.56 6.02 -1.40
C LEU A 226 -4.64 5.13 -1.99
N PHE A 227 -5.56 4.60 -1.15
CA PHE A 227 -6.58 3.67 -1.64
C PHE A 227 -7.57 4.31 -2.60
N VAL A 228 -7.85 5.61 -2.44
CA VAL A 228 -8.67 6.33 -3.42
C VAL A 228 -7.94 6.50 -4.75
N PHE A 229 -6.64 6.79 -4.71
CA PHE A 229 -5.84 6.79 -5.92
C PHE A 229 -5.86 5.41 -6.60
N LEU A 230 -5.59 4.33 -5.87
CA LEU A 230 -5.60 2.97 -6.41
C LEU A 230 -6.98 2.62 -7.01
N ASP A 231 -8.07 2.95 -6.29
CA ASP A 231 -9.44 2.80 -6.78
C ASP A 231 -9.72 3.63 -8.03
N SER A 232 -9.11 4.80 -8.17
CA SER A 232 -9.30 5.68 -9.33
C SER A 232 -8.70 5.15 -10.62
N VAL A 233 -7.61 4.39 -10.52
CA VAL A 233 -7.01 3.70 -11.67
C VAL A 233 -7.90 2.54 -12.13
N ASP A 234 -8.63 1.91 -11.21
CA ASP A 234 -9.54 0.78 -11.48
C ASP A 234 -10.96 1.19 -11.95
N LYS A 235 -11.30 2.49 -11.97
CA LYS A 235 -12.69 2.98 -12.15
C LYS A 235 -13.33 2.66 -13.49
N GLU A 236 -12.56 2.36 -14.52
CA GLU A 236 -13.10 2.03 -15.85
C GLU A 236 -13.63 0.59 -15.95
N ILE A 237 -13.45 -0.22 -14.90
CA ILE A 237 -13.86 -1.63 -14.85
C ILE A 237 -15.21 -1.75 -14.13
N SER A 238 -16.17 -2.46 -14.73
CA SER A 238 -17.46 -2.76 -14.08
C SER A 238 -17.25 -3.51 -12.76
N GLN A 239 -18.08 -3.27 -11.74
CA GLN A 239 -17.91 -3.91 -10.41
C GLN A 239 -17.84 -5.45 -10.47
N SER A 240 -18.57 -6.07 -11.40
CA SER A 240 -18.55 -7.53 -11.64
C SER A 240 -17.26 -8.07 -12.24
N SER A 241 -16.34 -7.20 -12.67
CA SER A 241 -15.04 -7.55 -13.27
C SER A 241 -13.86 -6.98 -12.48
N ARG A 242 -14.12 -6.36 -11.33
CA ARG A 242 -13.10 -5.68 -10.54
C ARG A 242 -12.25 -6.68 -9.75
N LYS A 243 -10.93 -6.58 -9.87
CA LYS A 243 -9.97 -7.45 -9.19
C LYS A 243 -9.70 -7.04 -7.74
N HIS A 244 -9.67 -5.73 -7.47
CA HIS A 244 -9.43 -5.19 -6.12
C HIS A 244 -10.74 -4.82 -5.38
N PRO A 245 -10.74 -4.88 -4.04
CA PRO A 245 -11.78 -4.23 -3.24
C PRO A 245 -11.82 -2.72 -3.50
N LYS A 246 -12.98 -2.10 -3.24
CA LYS A 246 -13.15 -0.64 -3.33
C LYS A 246 -12.28 0.08 -2.28
N ALA A 247 -11.95 1.34 -2.54
CA ALA A 247 -11.13 2.18 -1.64
C ALA A 247 -11.61 2.18 -0.18
N ASP A 248 -12.92 2.23 0.05
CA ASP A 248 -13.52 2.19 1.38
C ASP A 248 -13.31 0.85 2.08
N VAL A 249 -13.43 -0.26 1.35
CA VAL A 249 -13.12 -1.60 1.85
C VAL A 249 -11.65 -1.75 2.18
N ARG A 250 -10.75 -1.34 1.27
CA ARG A 250 -9.30 -1.39 1.49
C ARG A 250 -8.89 -0.53 2.70
N LEU A 251 -9.45 0.66 2.84
CA LEU A 251 -9.21 1.49 4.02
C LEU A 251 -9.72 0.81 5.29
N GLY A 252 -10.94 0.25 5.28
CA GLY A 252 -11.49 -0.47 6.43
C GLY A 252 -10.57 -1.61 6.90
N ILE A 253 -10.07 -2.41 5.95
CA ILE A 253 -9.06 -3.46 6.21
C ILE A 253 -7.84 -2.83 6.86
N ALA A 254 -7.20 -1.86 6.21
CA ALA A 254 -5.96 -1.26 6.71
C ALA A 254 -6.10 -0.68 8.12
N LEU A 255 -7.19 0.02 8.40
CA LEU A 255 -7.47 0.63 9.69
C LEU A 255 -7.62 -0.42 10.80
N SER A 256 -8.29 -1.55 10.55
CA SER A 256 -8.41 -2.62 11.54
C SER A 256 -7.06 -3.26 11.88
N PHE A 257 -6.12 -3.34 10.94
CA PHE A 257 -4.78 -3.87 11.22
C PHE A 257 -3.83 -2.83 11.85
N VAL A 258 -4.06 -1.54 11.60
CA VAL A 258 -3.45 -0.46 12.40
C VAL A 258 -3.96 -0.54 13.86
N GLU A 259 -5.23 -0.88 14.08
CA GLU A 259 -5.79 -1.07 15.42
C GLU A 259 -5.12 -2.22 16.17
N GLU A 260 -4.97 -3.38 15.51
CA GLU A 260 -4.26 -4.53 16.09
C GLU A 260 -2.82 -4.16 16.49
N TYR A 261 -2.11 -3.44 15.62
CA TYR A 261 -0.78 -2.91 15.92
C TYR A 261 -0.80 -2.00 17.16
N LEU A 262 -1.70 -1.03 17.21
CA LEU A 262 -1.80 -0.07 18.31
C LEU A 262 -2.20 -0.73 19.64
N ILE A 263 -3.07 -1.73 19.62
CA ILE A 263 -3.41 -2.53 20.81
C ILE A 263 -2.17 -3.24 21.35
N LYS A 264 -1.36 -3.82 20.46
CA LYS A 264 -0.17 -4.59 20.82
C LYS A 264 0.98 -3.73 21.35
N PHE A 265 1.25 -2.59 20.71
CA PHE A 265 2.46 -1.79 20.96
C PHE A 265 2.20 -0.44 21.66
N HIS A 266 0.96 0.06 21.65
CA HIS A 266 0.58 1.33 22.28
C HIS A 266 -0.68 1.18 23.14
N LYS A 267 -0.80 0.05 23.86
CA LYS A 267 -1.98 -0.38 24.62
C LYS A 267 -2.70 0.73 25.38
N ASP A 268 -1.97 1.58 26.11
CA ASP A 268 -2.57 2.63 26.95
C ASP A 268 -3.12 3.82 26.15
N SER A 269 -2.62 4.03 24.93
CA SER A 269 -3.00 5.14 24.05
C SER A 269 -3.78 4.71 22.81
N HIS A 270 -4.00 3.41 22.60
CA HIS A 270 -4.53 2.86 21.34
C HIS A 270 -5.85 3.52 20.93
N SER A 271 -6.79 3.72 21.86
CA SER A 271 -8.11 4.29 21.57
C SER A 271 -8.00 5.73 21.05
N THR A 272 -7.14 6.54 21.69
CA THR A 272 -6.89 7.93 21.28
C THR A 272 -6.18 7.98 19.93
N LEU A 273 -5.17 7.12 19.74
CA LEU A 273 -4.43 7.05 18.47
C LEU A 273 -5.35 6.58 17.34
N MET A 274 -6.16 5.54 17.55
CA MET A 274 -7.12 5.03 16.57
C MET A 274 -8.16 6.07 16.15
N GLN A 275 -8.68 6.87 17.09
CA GLN A 275 -9.55 7.99 16.73
C GLN A 275 -8.89 8.96 15.75
N GLN A 276 -7.58 9.18 15.88
CA GLN A 276 -6.85 10.02 14.95
C GLN A 276 -6.65 9.35 13.59
N VAL A 277 -6.31 8.07 13.55
CA VAL A 277 -6.19 7.30 12.31
C VAL A 277 -7.53 7.33 11.55
N TYR A 278 -8.64 7.05 12.25
CA TYR A 278 -9.99 7.16 11.69
C TYR A 278 -10.27 8.57 11.17
N ALA A 279 -10.01 9.60 11.98
CA ALA A 279 -10.25 10.98 11.58
C ALA A 279 -9.46 11.36 10.31
N GLY A 280 -8.21 10.95 10.19
CA GLY A 280 -7.39 11.18 9.01
C GLY A 280 -7.92 10.44 7.78
N GLY A 281 -8.13 9.12 7.91
CA GLY A 281 -8.54 8.26 6.80
C GLY A 281 -9.91 8.60 6.24
N PHE A 282 -10.90 8.81 7.10
CA PHE A 282 -12.22 9.24 6.66
C PHE A 282 -12.22 10.65 6.09
N LYS A 283 -11.33 11.55 6.55
CA LYS A 283 -11.24 12.89 5.97
C LYS A 283 -10.67 12.85 4.54
N ALA A 284 -9.68 12.01 4.26
CA ALA A 284 -9.21 11.76 2.90
C ALA A 284 -10.33 11.17 2.02
N LEU A 285 -10.95 10.07 2.47
CA LEU A 285 -12.06 9.44 1.75
C LEU A 285 -13.20 10.41 1.50
N ALA A 286 -13.68 11.12 2.52
CA ALA A 286 -14.81 12.03 2.39
C ALA A 286 -14.50 13.19 1.44
N THR A 287 -13.29 13.75 1.50
CA THR A 287 -12.88 14.83 0.58
C THR A 287 -12.93 14.36 -0.87
N ILE A 288 -12.47 13.12 -1.13
CA ILE A 288 -12.35 12.62 -2.48
C ILE A 288 -13.66 11.97 -2.98
N LEU A 289 -14.33 11.13 -2.18
CA LEU A 289 -15.63 10.53 -2.51
C LEU A 289 -16.73 11.58 -2.69
N HIS A 290 -16.71 12.68 -1.91
CA HIS A 290 -17.63 13.80 -2.11
C HIS A 290 -17.41 14.47 -3.48
N ALA A 291 -16.16 14.65 -3.89
CA ALA A 291 -15.86 15.19 -5.21
C ALA A 291 -16.22 14.22 -6.35
N GLU A 292 -16.29 12.90 -6.08
CA GLU A 292 -16.82 11.87 -7.00
C GLU A 292 -18.33 11.61 -6.87
N LYS A 293 -19.03 12.27 -5.93
CA LYS A 293 -20.44 12.04 -5.60
C LYS A 293 -20.77 10.57 -5.24
N ARG A 294 -19.84 9.84 -4.64
CA ARG A 294 -20.03 8.44 -4.22
C ARG A 294 -20.28 8.37 -2.71
N PRO A 295 -21.31 7.65 -2.23
CA PRO A 295 -21.51 7.43 -0.80
C PRO A 295 -20.46 6.44 -0.26
N PHE A 296 -20.10 6.60 1.02
CA PHE A 296 -19.27 5.63 1.75
C PHE A 296 -20.11 4.39 2.10
N ASP A 297 -19.65 3.20 1.70
CA ASP A 297 -20.40 1.94 1.86
C ASP A 297 -19.97 1.17 3.13
N VAL A 298 -20.36 1.70 4.30
CA VAL A 298 -20.04 1.10 5.62
C VAL A 298 -20.44 -0.38 5.68
N SER A 299 -21.63 -0.70 5.17
CA SER A 299 -22.18 -2.06 5.19
C SER A 299 -21.38 -3.00 4.30
N GLY A 300 -20.94 -2.53 3.13
CA GLY A 300 -20.07 -3.26 2.22
C GLY A 300 -18.72 -3.60 2.85
N VAL A 301 -18.10 -2.66 3.57
CA VAL A 301 -16.84 -2.89 4.31
C VAL A 301 -17.02 -4.00 5.36
N ALA A 302 -18.01 -3.85 6.23
CA ALA A 302 -18.26 -4.81 7.32
C ALA A 302 -18.57 -6.22 6.79
N ASN A 303 -19.39 -6.30 5.74
CA ASN A 303 -19.73 -7.57 5.11
C ASN A 303 -18.52 -8.22 4.45
N PHE A 304 -17.70 -7.44 3.73
CA PHE A 304 -16.47 -7.95 3.12
C PHE A 304 -15.56 -8.56 4.16
N MET A 305 -15.25 -7.82 5.23
CA MET A 305 -14.36 -8.26 6.31
C MET A 305 -14.86 -9.53 7.00
N ALA A 306 -16.15 -9.57 7.37
CA ALA A 306 -16.75 -10.73 8.00
C ALA A 306 -16.68 -11.99 7.12
N GLN A 307 -16.84 -11.83 5.81
CA GLN A 307 -16.80 -12.94 4.87
C GLN A 307 -15.38 -13.31 4.43
N ASN A 308 -14.38 -12.42 4.53
CA ASN A 308 -13.05 -12.65 3.97
C ASN A 308 -12.35 -13.83 4.64
N GLY A 309 -12.40 -13.92 5.97
CA GLY A 309 -11.84 -15.04 6.72
C GLY A 309 -12.44 -16.39 6.31
N HIS A 310 -13.78 -16.46 6.23
CA HIS A 310 -14.46 -17.67 5.77
C HIS A 310 -14.09 -18.06 4.33
N ARG A 311 -13.89 -17.09 3.45
CA ARG A 311 -13.44 -17.33 2.06
C ARG A 311 -12.01 -17.85 2.02
N ILE A 312 -11.11 -17.27 2.80
CA ILE A 312 -9.71 -17.73 2.96
C ILE A 312 -9.66 -19.19 3.44
N ASP A 313 -10.47 -19.53 4.45
CA ASP A 313 -10.56 -20.88 4.99
C ASP A 313 -11.11 -21.87 3.96
N ALA A 314 -12.18 -21.48 3.25
CA ALA A 314 -12.76 -22.29 2.18
C ALA A 314 -11.77 -22.53 1.03
N MET A 315 -10.93 -21.55 0.72
CA MET A 315 -9.85 -21.64 -0.27
C MET A 315 -8.64 -22.44 0.22
N LYS A 316 -8.57 -22.76 1.53
CA LYS A 316 -7.45 -23.45 2.20
C LYS A 316 -6.10 -22.75 2.01
N LEU A 317 -6.11 -21.42 1.89
CA LEU A 317 -4.91 -20.62 1.59
C LEU A 317 -3.81 -20.78 2.63
N ARG A 318 -4.17 -20.86 3.91
CA ARG A 318 -3.21 -20.98 5.02
C ARG A 318 -2.31 -22.22 4.93
N SER A 319 -2.72 -23.25 4.19
CA SER A 319 -1.87 -24.43 3.92
C SER A 319 -0.73 -24.17 2.93
N LEU A 320 -0.80 -23.09 2.16
CA LEU A 320 0.17 -22.68 1.15
C LEU A 320 1.05 -21.50 1.63
N GLN A 321 0.74 -20.94 2.79
CA GLN A 321 1.44 -19.81 3.36
C GLN A 321 2.90 -20.15 3.63
N HIS A 322 3.78 -19.23 3.26
CA HIS A 322 5.21 -19.30 3.54
C HIS A 322 5.49 -18.74 4.93
N SER A 323 6.50 -19.29 5.58
CA SER A 323 7.04 -18.71 6.81
C SER A 323 7.92 -17.52 6.48
N VAL A 324 7.78 -16.43 7.24
CA VAL A 324 8.59 -15.22 7.10
C VAL A 324 9.43 -15.07 8.36
N THR A 325 10.75 -14.93 8.20
CA THR A 325 11.67 -14.59 9.28
C THR A 325 12.43 -13.32 8.97
N ASN A 326 12.87 -12.65 10.04
CA ASN A 326 13.56 -11.37 9.99
C ASN A 326 14.84 -11.50 10.83
N SER A 327 15.97 -11.00 10.31
CA SER A 327 17.30 -11.08 10.95
C SER A 327 17.55 -10.02 12.03
N LEU A 328 16.65 -9.06 12.22
CA LEU A 328 16.68 -7.96 13.20
C LEU A 328 16.04 -8.30 14.57
N GLY A 329 15.75 -9.57 14.87
CA GLY A 329 15.27 -9.98 16.20
C GLY A 329 13.86 -9.46 16.58
N GLY A 330 13.20 -8.72 15.69
CA GLY A 330 11.77 -8.43 15.77
C GLY A 330 11.00 -9.54 15.05
N SER A 331 10.31 -10.40 15.81
CA SER A 331 9.49 -11.46 15.23
C SER A 331 8.23 -10.86 14.59
N PHE A 332 8.20 -10.85 13.26
CA PHE A 332 6.93 -10.76 12.53
C PHE A 332 6.35 -12.18 12.48
N VAL A 333 5.37 -12.43 13.33
CA VAL A 333 4.52 -13.62 13.16
C VAL A 333 3.55 -13.27 12.04
N VAL A 334 3.59 -14.04 10.94
CA VAL A 334 2.50 -14.04 9.97
C VAL A 334 1.27 -14.55 10.72
N ALA A 335 0.28 -13.68 10.94
CA ALA A 335 -0.94 -14.00 11.69
C ALA A 335 -1.96 -14.68 10.78
#